data_AF-A0A2N4YQJ0-F1
#
_entry.id   AF-A0A2N4YQJ0-F1
#
_cell.length_a   1.000
_cell.length_b   1.000
_cell.length_c   1.000
_cell.angle_alpha   90.00
_cell.angle_beta   90.00
_cell.angle_gamma   90.00
#
_symmetry.space_group_name_H-M   'P 1'
#
loop_
_entity.id
_entity.type
_entity.pdbx_description
1 polymer ?
#
loop_
_entity_poly.entity_id
_entity_poly.type
_entity_poly.pdbx_seq_one_letter_code
_entity_poly.pdbx_strand_id
1 'polypeptide(L)'
;MTYVIIHALAPIFVIMLLGFWAGKAGMVDNKNVSLLNIFVMDFALPATLFSATVQTPWAGIVAQSPLVLVLTGAMWITYAAIYFLATSVFKRTPQDAAVLTLTVALPNYAALGLPILGSVLGEGASTSLSVAVSIACGSVLMTPFCLLILEREKARAAGENSGSTLAMLPVLMWRSVKKPIVWGPLLGVVLSAIGIKMPEMLLASIKPLGLAATAAALFLTGVILSARKLQLNALIATSTIVKLLVQPFIAWALVMLLGLH
;
A
#
# COMPACT_ATOMS: atom_id res chain seq x y z
N MET A 1 0.70 -23.14 -12.59
CA MET A 1 1.00 -21.70 -12.49
C MET A 1 -0.08 -20.81 -13.09
N THR A 2 -0.45 -20.96 -14.37
CA THR A 2 -1.48 -20.12 -15.00
C THR A 2 -2.84 -20.15 -14.28
N TYR A 3 -3.29 -21.34 -13.86
CA TYR A 3 -4.54 -21.49 -13.09
C TYR A 3 -4.54 -20.70 -11.77
N VAL A 4 -3.44 -20.77 -11.01
CA VAL A 4 -3.25 -20.07 -9.73
C VAL A 4 -3.28 -18.54 -9.93
N ILE A 5 -2.60 -18.06 -10.99
CA ILE A 5 -2.55 -16.64 -11.33
C ILE A 5 -3.94 -16.12 -11.72
N ILE A 6 -4.67 -16.87 -12.55
CA ILE A 6 -6.03 -16.49 -12.97
C ILE A 6 -6.97 -16.47 -11.75
N HIS A 7 -6.94 -17.48 -10.89
CA HIS A 7 -7.78 -17.52 -9.70
C HIS A 7 -7.48 -16.39 -8.71
N ALA A 8 -6.22 -15.98 -8.57
CA ALA A 8 -5.86 -14.88 -7.68
C ALA A 8 -6.18 -13.49 -8.26
N LEU A 9 -6.10 -13.32 -9.59
CA LEU A 9 -6.33 -12.04 -10.26
C LEU A 9 -7.78 -11.81 -10.67
N ALA A 10 -8.52 -12.85 -11.06
CA ALA A 10 -9.89 -12.72 -11.55
C ALA A 10 -10.82 -11.95 -10.59
N PRO A 11 -10.82 -12.20 -9.26
CA PRO A 11 -11.67 -11.44 -8.33
C PRO A 11 -11.38 -9.94 -8.33
N ILE A 12 -10.11 -9.54 -8.47
CA ILE A 12 -9.68 -8.14 -8.51
C ILE A 12 -10.31 -7.45 -9.73
N PHE A 13 -10.19 -8.07 -10.90
CA PHE A 13 -10.76 -7.53 -12.14
C PHE A 13 -12.29 -7.53 -12.12
N VAL A 14 -12.93 -8.57 -11.56
CA VAL A 14 -14.39 -8.63 -11.43
C VAL A 14 -14.91 -7.46 -10.59
N ILE A 15 -14.32 -7.22 -9.41
CA ILE A 15 -14.74 -6.10 -8.53
C ILE A 15 -14.51 -4.76 -9.22
N MET A 16 -13.37 -4.59 -9.91
CA MET A 16 -13.06 -3.38 -10.65
C MET A 16 -14.04 -3.14 -11.83
N LEU A 17 -14.41 -4.19 -12.56
CA LEU A 17 -15.39 -4.13 -13.65
C LEU A 17 -16.79 -3.79 -13.13
N LEU A 18 -17.18 -4.33 -11.99
CA LEU A 18 -18.45 -3.97 -11.32
C LEU A 18 -18.48 -2.48 -10.97
N GLY A 19 -17.38 -1.95 -10.43
CA GLY A 19 -17.24 -0.50 -10.18
C GLY A 19 -17.32 0.32 -11.46
N PHE A 20 -16.66 -0.13 -12.53
CA PHE A 20 -16.69 0.53 -13.83
C PHE A 20 -18.10 0.57 -14.42
N TRP A 21 -18.84 -0.54 -14.36
CA TRP A 21 -20.23 -0.57 -14.83
C TRP A 21 -21.15 0.27 -13.95
N ALA A 22 -20.99 0.26 -12.63
CA ALA A 22 -21.77 1.10 -11.73
C ALA A 22 -21.57 2.60 -12.02
N GLY A 23 -20.33 3.02 -12.29
CA GLY A 23 -20.03 4.39 -12.71
C GLY A 23 -20.58 4.73 -14.10
N LYS A 24 -20.43 3.82 -15.08
CA LYS A 24 -20.95 4.01 -16.45
C LYS A 24 -22.49 4.04 -16.50
N ALA A 25 -23.16 3.27 -15.64
CA ALA A 25 -24.61 3.26 -15.50
C ALA A 25 -25.15 4.49 -14.74
N GLY A 26 -24.29 5.38 -14.28
CA GLY A 26 -24.68 6.58 -13.52
C GLY A 26 -25.18 6.30 -12.11
N MET A 27 -24.99 5.08 -11.59
CA MET A 27 -25.39 4.71 -10.22
C MET A 27 -24.50 5.39 -9.16
N VAL A 28 -23.25 5.71 -9.54
CA VAL A 28 -22.26 6.35 -8.67
C VAL A 28 -21.76 7.63 -9.34
N ASP A 29 -22.33 8.78 -8.94
CA ASP A 29 -21.94 10.10 -9.41
C ASP A 29 -20.68 10.63 -8.68
N ASN A 30 -20.06 11.70 -9.19
CA ASN A 30 -18.86 12.34 -8.64
C ASN A 30 -18.97 12.69 -7.14
N LYS A 31 -20.18 13.04 -6.66
CA LYS A 31 -20.43 13.28 -5.23
C LYS A 31 -20.29 11.99 -4.40
N ASN A 32 -20.76 10.86 -4.93
CA ASN A 32 -20.69 9.56 -4.28
C ASN A 32 -19.26 9.01 -4.30
N VAL A 33 -18.48 9.29 -5.36
CA VAL A 33 -17.04 8.96 -5.43
C VAL A 33 -16.27 9.61 -4.29
N SER A 34 -16.57 10.87 -3.96
CA SER A 34 -15.90 11.58 -2.86
C SER A 34 -16.20 10.95 -1.50
N LEU A 35 -17.47 10.60 -1.22
CA LEU A 35 -17.86 9.93 0.01
C LEU A 35 -17.26 8.53 0.15
N LEU A 36 -17.25 7.76 -0.94
CA LEU A 36 -16.63 6.43 -0.94
C LEU A 36 -15.12 6.51 -0.73
N ASN A 37 -14.47 7.53 -1.31
CA ASN A 37 -13.05 7.80 -1.05
C ASN A 37 -12.79 8.19 0.42
N ILE A 38 -13.66 8.98 1.05
CA ILE A 38 -13.57 9.29 2.50
C ILE A 38 -13.71 8.01 3.31
N PHE A 39 -14.69 7.16 3.02
CA PHE A 39 -14.84 5.87 3.70
C PHE A 39 -13.57 5.00 3.59
N VAL A 40 -13.02 4.87 2.38
CA VAL A 40 -11.81 4.07 2.14
C VAL A 40 -10.61 4.67 2.86
N MET A 41 -10.37 5.97 2.67
CA MET A 41 -9.18 6.64 3.18
C MET A 41 -9.23 6.82 4.69
N ASP A 42 -10.32 7.34 5.25
CA ASP A 42 -10.36 7.78 6.65
C ASP A 42 -10.76 6.67 7.64
N PHE A 43 -11.43 5.60 7.16
CA PHE A 43 -11.93 4.52 8.02
C PHE A 43 -11.35 3.16 7.65
N ALA A 44 -11.53 2.72 6.40
CA ALA A 44 -11.22 1.35 6.01
C ALA A 44 -9.70 1.09 5.97
N LEU A 45 -8.92 1.95 5.29
CA LEU A 45 -7.47 1.84 5.21
C LEU A 45 -6.78 1.87 6.59
N PRO A 46 -7.07 2.85 7.48
CA PRO A 46 -6.49 2.83 8.82
C PRO A 46 -6.85 1.56 9.59
N ALA A 47 -8.08 1.05 9.47
CA ALA A 47 -8.48 -0.21 10.07
C ALA A 47 -7.69 -1.41 9.51
N THR A 48 -7.48 -1.48 8.19
CA THR A 48 -6.66 -2.51 7.55
C THR A 48 -5.22 -2.45 8.06
N LEU A 49 -4.61 -1.26 8.04
CA LEU A 49 -3.22 -1.08 8.46
C LEU A 49 -3.06 -1.39 9.96
N PHE A 50 -3.98 -0.91 10.81
CA PHE A 50 -4.00 -1.25 12.22
C PHE A 50 -4.11 -2.77 12.45
N SER A 51 -5.08 -3.42 11.80
CA SER A 51 -5.30 -4.86 11.97
C SER A 51 -4.13 -5.70 11.46
N ALA A 52 -3.48 -5.30 10.37
CA ALA A 52 -2.31 -5.97 9.82
C ALA A 52 -1.08 -5.82 10.75
N THR A 53 -0.87 -4.62 11.30
CA THR A 53 0.28 -4.34 12.17
C THR A 53 0.16 -5.00 13.54
N VAL A 54 -1.02 -4.97 14.18
CA VAL A 54 -1.22 -5.55 15.51
C VAL A 54 -1.22 -7.09 15.52
N GLN A 55 -1.62 -7.72 14.41
CA GLN A 55 -1.66 -9.19 14.29
C GLN A 55 -0.31 -9.79 13.91
N THR A 56 0.65 -8.98 13.44
CA THR A 56 1.95 -9.49 13.02
C THR A 56 2.83 -9.75 14.24
N PRO A 57 3.25 -11.00 14.53
CA PRO A 57 4.09 -11.29 15.68
C PRO A 57 5.51 -10.75 15.47
N TRP A 58 6.01 -9.98 16.44
CA TRP A 58 7.39 -9.44 16.42
C TRP A 58 8.44 -10.55 16.26
N ALA A 59 8.24 -11.69 16.94
CA ALA A 59 9.13 -12.85 16.83
C ALA A 59 9.24 -13.39 15.40
N GLY A 60 8.16 -13.34 14.61
CA GLY A 60 8.17 -13.76 13.20
C GLY A 60 8.94 -12.79 12.30
N ILE A 61 8.85 -11.49 12.59
CA ILE A 61 9.62 -10.44 11.89
C ILE A 61 11.11 -10.63 12.16
N VAL A 62 11.50 -10.85 13.41
CA VAL A 62 12.91 -11.04 13.81
C VAL A 62 13.48 -12.34 13.22
N ALA A 63 12.72 -13.44 13.28
CA ALA A 63 13.12 -14.72 12.70
C ALA A 63 13.32 -14.65 11.18
N GLN A 64 12.61 -13.76 10.49
CA GLN A 64 12.73 -13.52 9.06
C GLN A 64 13.46 -12.20 8.73
N SER A 65 14.33 -11.74 9.62
CA SER A 65 15.09 -10.49 9.43
C SER A 65 15.81 -10.36 8.06
N PRO A 66 16.35 -11.43 7.43
CA PRO A 66 16.93 -11.30 6.10
C PRO A 66 15.89 -10.99 5.01
N LEU A 67 14.70 -11.59 5.10
CA LEU A 67 13.58 -11.29 4.20
C LEU A 67 13.13 -9.84 4.38
N VAL A 68 12.97 -9.39 5.62
CA VAL A 68 12.58 -8.01 5.95
C VAL A 68 13.57 -7.01 5.34
N LEU A 69 14.88 -7.26 5.48
CA LEU A 69 15.92 -6.41 4.91
C LEU A 69 15.84 -6.33 3.38
N VAL A 70 15.74 -7.48 2.71
CA VAL A 70 15.65 -7.53 1.23
C VAL A 70 14.40 -6.81 0.74
N LEU A 71 13.24 -7.11 1.32
CA LEU A 71 11.97 -6.53 0.89
C LEU A 71 11.96 -5.02 1.15
N THR A 72 12.34 -4.60 2.35
CA THR A 72 12.39 -3.19 2.72
C THR A 72 13.39 -2.45 1.82
N GLY A 73 14.59 -2.99 1.63
CA GLY A 73 15.60 -2.40 0.74
C GLY A 73 15.09 -2.25 -0.69
N ALA A 74 14.53 -3.31 -1.27
CA ALA A 74 13.99 -3.27 -2.62
C ALA A 74 12.85 -2.25 -2.76
N MET A 75 11.95 -2.19 -1.77
CA MET A 75 10.85 -1.23 -1.74
C MET A 75 11.36 0.21 -1.67
N TRP A 76 12.27 0.53 -0.75
CA TRP A 76 12.80 1.89 -0.57
C TRP A 76 13.67 2.36 -1.74
N ILE A 77 14.51 1.49 -2.30
CA ILE A 77 15.30 1.82 -3.49
C ILE A 77 14.37 2.13 -4.66
N THR A 78 13.37 1.27 -4.89
CA THR A 78 12.38 1.49 -5.95
C THR A 78 11.57 2.77 -5.71
N TYR A 79 11.21 3.04 -4.46
CA TYR A 79 10.50 4.26 -4.06
C TYR A 79 11.33 5.50 -4.40
N ALA A 80 12.58 5.55 -3.96
CA ALA A 80 13.47 6.68 -4.21
C ALA A 80 13.69 6.92 -5.72
N ALA A 81 13.92 5.84 -6.48
CA ALA A 81 14.14 5.91 -7.92
C ALA A 81 12.93 6.50 -8.66
N ILE A 82 11.72 5.99 -8.40
CA ILE A 82 10.51 6.46 -9.09
C ILE A 82 10.08 7.83 -8.62
N TYR A 83 10.20 8.13 -7.33
CA TYR A 83 9.90 9.46 -6.83
C TYR A 83 10.80 10.51 -7.49
N PHE A 84 12.12 10.27 -7.53
CA PHE A 84 13.06 11.16 -8.20
C PHE A 84 12.78 11.28 -9.70
N LEU A 85 12.48 10.17 -10.38
CA LEU A 85 12.15 10.18 -11.79
C LEU A 85 10.88 11.01 -12.07
N ALA A 86 9.83 10.81 -11.26
CA ALA A 86 8.56 11.51 -11.40
C ALA A 86 8.68 13.02 -11.14
N THR A 87 9.44 13.42 -10.12
CA THR A 87 9.61 14.85 -9.77
C THR A 87 10.64 15.56 -10.64
N SER A 88 11.77 14.92 -10.95
CA SER A 88 12.91 15.57 -11.61
C SER A 88 12.82 15.50 -13.12
N VAL A 89 12.47 14.33 -13.68
CA VAL A 89 12.46 14.12 -15.14
C VAL A 89 11.09 14.46 -15.72
N PHE A 90 10.02 13.93 -15.12
CA PHE A 90 8.65 14.13 -15.61
C PHE A 90 7.94 15.36 -15.03
N LYS A 91 8.62 16.11 -14.13
CA LYS A 91 8.13 17.35 -13.51
C LYS A 91 6.68 17.26 -12.99
N ARG A 92 6.31 16.10 -12.45
CA ARG A 92 4.98 15.86 -11.88
C ARG A 92 4.82 16.56 -10.54
N THR A 93 3.57 16.84 -10.18
CA THR A 93 3.28 17.35 -8.85
C THR A 93 3.73 16.32 -7.81
N PRO A 94 4.20 16.75 -6.63
CA PRO A 94 4.62 15.80 -5.61
C PRO A 94 3.48 14.88 -5.13
N GLN A 95 2.22 15.31 -5.25
CA GLN A 95 1.03 14.48 -5.03
C GLN A 95 0.96 13.32 -6.02
N ASP A 96 0.98 13.62 -7.32
CA ASP A 96 0.93 12.59 -8.38
C ASP A 96 2.13 11.65 -8.27
N ALA A 97 3.32 12.21 -7.97
CA ALA A 97 4.53 11.43 -7.75
C ALA A 97 4.36 10.49 -6.55
N ALA A 98 3.84 10.94 -5.41
CA ALA A 98 3.66 10.09 -4.24
C ALA A 98 2.66 8.93 -4.48
N VAL A 99 1.53 9.19 -5.14
CA VAL A 99 0.56 8.13 -5.49
C VAL A 99 1.17 7.14 -6.48
N LEU A 100 1.85 7.64 -7.51
CA LEU A 100 2.53 6.80 -8.51
C LEU A 100 3.60 5.93 -7.86
N THR A 101 4.47 6.54 -7.05
CA THR A 101 5.56 5.83 -6.39
C THR A 101 5.04 4.76 -5.43
N LEU A 102 3.96 5.01 -4.69
CA LEU A 102 3.32 3.97 -3.88
C LEU A 102 2.83 2.80 -4.72
N THR A 103 2.13 3.13 -5.81
CA THR A 103 1.58 2.12 -6.73
C THR A 103 2.68 1.26 -7.33
N VAL A 104 3.85 1.84 -7.63
CA VAL A 104 4.99 1.09 -8.15
C VAL A 104 5.69 0.30 -7.06
N ALA A 105 6.04 0.94 -5.97
CA ALA A 105 6.99 0.39 -5.02
C ALA A 105 6.35 -0.51 -3.96
N LEU A 106 5.02 -0.50 -3.77
CA LEU A 106 4.30 -1.46 -2.92
C LEU A 106 3.84 -2.69 -3.73
N PRO A 107 4.41 -3.89 -3.48
CA PRO A 107 3.99 -5.10 -4.19
C PRO A 107 2.69 -5.65 -3.66
N ASN A 108 1.96 -6.40 -4.50
CA ASN A 108 0.66 -6.96 -4.14
C ASN A 108 0.80 -8.29 -3.37
N TYR A 109 1.44 -8.24 -2.21
CA TYR A 109 1.65 -9.43 -1.35
C TYR A 109 0.33 -9.99 -0.83
N ALA A 110 -0.66 -9.12 -0.57
CA ALA A 110 -1.94 -9.52 0.00
C ALA A 110 -2.75 -10.43 -0.93
N ALA A 111 -2.80 -10.13 -2.23
CA ALA A 111 -3.56 -10.94 -3.17
C ALA A 111 -2.73 -12.08 -3.80
N LEU A 112 -1.46 -11.83 -4.10
CA LEU A 112 -0.64 -12.77 -4.88
C LEU A 112 0.40 -13.54 -4.05
N GLY A 113 0.71 -13.09 -2.83
CA GLY A 113 1.78 -13.69 -2.03
C GLY A 113 1.52 -15.16 -1.72
N LEU A 114 0.39 -15.48 -1.11
CA LEU A 114 0.06 -16.84 -0.70
C LEU A 114 -0.17 -17.80 -1.87
N PRO A 115 -0.95 -17.45 -2.92
CA PRO A 115 -1.13 -18.34 -4.07
C PRO A 115 0.19 -18.66 -4.79
N ILE A 116 1.06 -17.65 -4.98
CA ILE A 116 2.34 -17.87 -5.67
C ILE A 116 3.30 -18.68 -4.81
N LEU A 117 3.53 -18.28 -3.55
CA LEU A 117 4.46 -18.99 -2.67
C LEU A 117 3.99 -20.41 -2.36
N GLY A 118 2.69 -20.61 -2.12
CA GLY A 118 2.11 -21.94 -1.93
C GLY A 118 2.29 -22.85 -3.14
N SER A 119 2.21 -22.29 -4.36
CA SER A 119 2.41 -23.08 -5.59
C SER A 119 3.87 -23.48 -5.85
N VAL A 120 4.84 -22.68 -5.38
CA VAL A 120 6.28 -22.91 -5.63
C VAL A 120 6.93 -23.68 -4.49
N LEU A 121 6.63 -23.32 -3.24
CA LEU A 121 7.27 -23.85 -2.04
C LEU A 121 6.37 -24.84 -1.26
N GLY A 122 5.13 -25.04 -1.69
CA GLY A 122 4.12 -25.81 -0.98
C GLY A 122 3.35 -24.99 0.04
N GLU A 123 2.10 -25.40 0.31
CA GLU A 123 1.28 -24.81 1.36
C GLU A 123 1.83 -25.23 2.74
N GLY A 124 2.18 -24.24 3.56
CA GLY A 124 2.75 -24.49 4.88
C GLY A 124 2.67 -23.28 5.81
N ALA A 125 2.89 -23.53 7.09
CA ALA A 125 2.93 -22.46 8.10
C ALA A 125 4.07 -21.46 7.82
N SER A 126 5.20 -21.94 7.30
CA SER A 126 6.36 -21.11 6.93
C SER A 126 6.06 -20.18 5.76
N THR A 127 5.40 -20.66 4.69
CA THR A 127 5.03 -19.83 3.53
C THR A 127 3.98 -18.78 3.90
N SER A 128 3.01 -19.16 4.73
CA SER A 128 2.00 -18.23 5.27
C SER A 128 2.63 -17.13 6.12
N LEU A 129 3.61 -17.49 6.97
CA LEU A 129 4.33 -16.53 7.80
C LEU A 129 5.18 -15.57 6.96
N SER A 130 5.88 -16.06 5.92
CA SER A 130 6.63 -15.20 5.00
C SER A 130 5.75 -14.20 4.27
N VAL A 131 4.55 -14.60 3.84
CA VAL A 131 3.58 -13.69 3.23
C VAL A 131 3.09 -12.65 4.24
N ALA A 132 2.76 -13.08 5.46
CA ALA A 132 2.32 -12.17 6.52
C ALA A 132 3.41 -11.13 6.86
N VAL A 133 4.67 -11.55 7.00
CA VAL A 133 5.81 -10.66 7.22
C VAL A 133 5.99 -9.69 6.03
N SER A 134 5.84 -10.17 4.79
CA SER A 134 5.93 -9.32 3.60
C SER A 134 4.85 -8.23 3.57
N ILE A 135 3.60 -8.60 3.88
CA ILE A 135 2.47 -7.65 4.00
C ILE A 135 2.73 -6.66 5.12
N ALA A 136 3.25 -7.13 6.26
CA ALA A 136 3.57 -6.29 7.39
C ALA A 136 4.68 -5.28 7.05
N CYS A 137 5.75 -5.69 6.37
CA CYS A 137 6.84 -4.79 5.95
C CYS A 137 6.28 -3.62 5.12
N GLY A 138 5.44 -3.91 4.12
CA GLY A 138 4.81 -2.88 3.32
C GLY A 138 3.86 -1.99 4.13
N SER A 139 3.02 -2.59 4.98
CA SER A 139 2.01 -1.88 5.77
C SER A 139 2.59 -1.03 6.91
N VAL A 140 3.73 -1.45 7.47
CA VAL A 140 4.41 -0.77 8.60
C VAL A 140 5.31 0.35 8.10
N LEU A 141 6.11 0.09 7.06
CA LEU A 141 7.17 1.00 6.66
C LEU A 141 6.72 1.91 5.52
N MET A 142 6.14 1.32 4.47
CA MET A 142 5.92 2.00 3.20
C MET A 142 4.62 2.80 3.19
N THR A 143 3.52 2.15 3.57
CA THR A 143 2.18 2.75 3.48
C THR A 143 2.06 4.01 4.35
N PRO A 144 2.49 4.02 5.63
CA PRO A 144 2.39 5.22 6.47
C PRO A 144 3.28 6.35 5.96
N PHE A 145 4.48 6.05 5.47
CA PHE A 145 5.38 7.05 4.90
C PHE A 145 4.79 7.71 3.65
N CYS A 146 4.17 6.93 2.76
CA CYS A 146 3.50 7.50 1.61
C CYS A 146 2.27 8.31 1.99
N LEU A 147 1.43 7.80 2.89
CA LEU A 147 0.24 8.52 3.38
C LEU A 147 0.62 9.86 4.03
N LEU A 148 1.72 9.90 4.79
CA LEU A 148 2.30 11.13 5.34
C LEU A 148 2.64 12.15 4.24
N ILE A 149 3.25 11.72 3.14
CA ILE A 149 3.58 12.60 2.00
C ILE A 149 2.32 13.06 1.27
N LEU A 150 1.38 12.16 1.01
CA LEU A 150 0.12 12.49 0.35
C LEU A 150 -0.70 13.51 1.13
N GLU A 151 -0.82 13.33 2.45
CA GLU A 151 -1.52 14.28 3.31
C GLU A 151 -0.80 15.62 3.41
N ARG A 152 0.55 15.61 3.53
CA ARG A 152 1.35 16.84 3.53
C ARG A 152 1.07 17.67 2.28
N GLU A 153 1.05 17.00 1.13
CA GLU A 153 0.84 17.70 -0.14
C GLU A 153 -0.64 18.11 -0.32
N LYS A 154 -1.60 17.32 0.16
CA LYS A 154 -3.03 17.68 0.16
C LYS A 154 -3.29 18.95 0.98
N ALA A 155 -2.68 19.05 2.17
CA ALA A 155 -2.73 20.25 3.01
C ALA A 155 -2.10 21.47 2.32
N ARG A 156 -1.01 21.26 1.57
CA ARG A 156 -0.37 22.32 0.77
C ARG A 156 -1.26 22.81 -0.37
N ALA A 157 -1.94 21.91 -1.07
CA ALA A 157 -2.86 22.25 -2.16
C ALA A 157 -4.15 22.93 -1.69
N ALA A 158 -4.59 22.66 -0.45
CA ALA A 158 -5.73 23.32 0.18
C ALA A 158 -5.44 24.78 0.61
N GLY A 159 -4.24 25.30 0.34
CA GLY A 159 -3.87 26.68 0.68
C GLY A 159 -3.60 26.91 2.17
N GLU A 160 -3.54 25.85 2.98
CA GLU A 160 -3.37 25.96 4.44
C GLU A 160 -1.95 26.32 4.88
N ASN A 161 -1.00 26.61 3.98
CA ASN A 161 0.37 27.01 4.36
C ASN A 161 1.09 27.97 3.40
N SER A 162 1.28 29.20 3.87
CA SER A 162 2.16 30.25 3.33
C SER A 162 3.45 30.37 4.18
N GLY A 163 4.28 29.31 4.24
CA GLY A 163 5.47 29.31 5.12
C GLY A 163 6.59 28.34 4.72
N SER A 164 7.84 28.74 5.02
CA SER A 164 9.10 28.10 4.63
C SER A 164 9.23 26.61 4.98
N THR A 165 9.75 25.84 4.03
CA THR A 165 9.74 24.37 3.88
C THR A 165 10.44 23.57 4.99
N LEU A 166 11.33 24.19 5.78
CA LEU A 166 12.15 23.54 6.81
C LEU A 166 11.64 23.77 8.24
N ALA A 167 11.06 24.94 8.53
CA ALA A 167 10.55 25.27 9.85
C ALA A 167 9.18 24.61 10.15
N MET A 168 8.44 24.23 9.11
CA MET A 168 7.13 23.59 9.24
C MET A 168 7.16 22.07 9.26
N LEU A 169 8.31 21.44 9.02
CA LEU A 169 8.45 19.98 9.05
C LEU A 169 8.01 19.36 10.40
N PRO A 170 8.35 19.93 11.58
CA PRO A 170 7.91 19.40 12.87
C PRO A 170 6.39 19.56 13.09
N VAL A 171 5.83 20.71 12.71
CA VAL A 171 4.40 21.04 12.90
C VAL A 171 3.52 20.22 11.95
N LEU A 172 3.98 20.01 10.73
CA LEU A 172 3.31 19.18 9.72
C LEU A 172 3.42 17.70 10.08
N MET A 173 4.58 17.22 10.52
CA MET A 173 4.69 15.86 11.06
C MET A 173 3.77 15.67 12.26
N TRP A 174 3.68 16.63 13.18
CA TRP A 174 2.76 16.55 14.32
C TRP A 174 1.27 16.52 13.91
N ARG A 175 0.86 17.29 12.90
CA ARG A 175 -0.52 17.29 12.38
C ARG A 175 -0.85 16.03 11.59
N SER A 176 0.07 15.53 10.75
CA SER A 176 -0.13 14.30 9.99
C SER A 176 -0.12 13.07 10.90
N VAL A 177 0.66 13.08 11.99
CA VAL A 177 0.64 12.03 13.02
C VAL A 177 -0.73 11.98 13.72
N LYS A 178 -1.41 13.11 13.97
CA LYS A 178 -2.76 13.09 14.59
C LYS A 178 -3.87 12.47 13.72
N LYS A 179 -3.64 12.21 12.43
CA LYS A 179 -4.65 11.62 11.54
C LYS A 179 -4.75 10.11 11.78
N PRO A 180 -5.98 9.52 11.80
CA PRO A 180 -6.18 8.08 12.05
C PRO A 180 -5.38 7.17 11.11
N ILE A 181 -5.23 7.61 9.86
CA ILE A 181 -4.47 6.97 8.77
C ILE A 181 -3.02 6.68 9.14
N VAL A 182 -2.40 7.53 9.96
CA VAL A 182 -0.98 7.44 10.33
C VAL A 182 -0.84 6.84 11.73
N TRP A 183 -1.66 7.28 12.68
CA TRP A 183 -1.61 6.78 14.06
C TRP A 183 -2.04 5.33 14.20
N GLY A 184 -2.97 4.85 13.37
CA GLY A 184 -3.41 3.45 13.35
C GLY A 184 -2.24 2.48 13.20
N PRO A 185 -1.54 2.46 12.05
CA PRO A 185 -0.39 1.57 11.87
C PRO A 185 0.71 1.76 12.93
N LEU A 186 1.02 3.00 13.34
CA LEU A 186 2.01 3.26 14.39
C LEU A 186 1.63 2.64 15.74
N LEU A 187 0.38 2.80 16.17
CA LEU A 187 -0.13 2.17 17.38
C LEU A 187 -0.11 0.65 17.27
N GLY A 188 -0.50 0.09 16.13
CA GLY A 188 -0.48 -1.36 15.93
C GLY A 188 0.93 -1.95 16.03
N VAL A 189 1.95 -1.24 15.53
CA VAL A 189 3.37 -1.62 15.69
C VAL A 189 3.79 -1.57 17.16
N VAL A 190 3.47 -0.48 17.87
CA VAL A 190 3.82 -0.33 19.29
C VAL A 190 3.16 -1.42 20.14
N LEU A 191 1.87 -1.68 19.92
CA LEU A 191 1.13 -2.72 20.65
C LEU A 191 1.66 -4.13 20.36
N SER A 192 2.01 -4.41 19.10
CA SER A 192 2.65 -5.68 18.73
C SER A 192 4.02 -5.84 19.38
N ALA A 193 4.84 -4.78 19.41
CA ALA A 193 6.17 -4.79 20.02
C ALA A 193 6.13 -5.01 21.55
N ILE A 194 5.12 -4.48 22.23
CA ILE A 194 4.90 -4.70 23.68
C ILE A 194 4.31 -6.10 23.95
N GLY A 195 3.89 -6.83 22.91
CA GLY A 195 3.32 -8.17 23.04
C GLY A 195 1.88 -8.17 23.60
N ILE A 196 1.21 -7.02 23.59
CA ILE A 196 -0.17 -6.91 24.05
C ILE A 196 -1.08 -7.54 23.00
N LYS A 197 -1.62 -8.73 23.33
CA LYS A 197 -2.69 -9.32 22.55
C LYS A 197 -3.94 -8.46 22.73
N MET A 198 -4.36 -7.84 21.63
CA MET A 198 -5.54 -7.01 21.60
C MET A 198 -6.79 -7.83 21.95
N PRO A 199 -7.77 -7.28 22.70
CA PRO A 199 -8.99 -8.01 23.02
C PRO A 199 -9.71 -8.47 21.75
N GLU A 200 -10.14 -9.72 21.71
CA GLU A 200 -10.79 -10.30 20.53
C GLU A 200 -12.00 -9.48 20.06
N MET A 201 -12.75 -8.90 20.99
CA MET A 201 -13.91 -8.05 20.70
C MET A 201 -13.55 -6.80 19.87
N LEU A 202 -12.39 -6.20 20.14
CA LEU A 202 -11.96 -4.99 19.44
C LEU A 202 -11.40 -5.34 18.05
N LEU A 203 -10.66 -6.45 17.95
CA LEU A 203 -10.24 -6.98 16.66
C LEU A 203 -11.42 -7.42 15.79
N ALA A 204 -12.43 -8.07 16.36
CA ALA A 204 -13.65 -8.46 15.66
C ALA A 204 -14.46 -7.26 15.14
N SER A 205 -14.32 -6.10 15.79
CA SER A 205 -14.99 -4.86 15.36
C SER A 205 -14.22 -4.16 14.22
N ILE A 206 -12.88 -4.14 14.28
CA ILE A 206 -12.04 -3.44 13.29
C ILE A 206 -11.79 -4.30 12.04
N LYS A 207 -11.66 -5.61 12.18
CA LYS A 207 -11.28 -6.52 11.09
C LYS A 207 -12.26 -6.48 9.90
N PRO A 208 -13.60 -6.50 10.08
CA PRO A 208 -14.54 -6.38 8.96
C PRO A 208 -14.36 -5.07 8.18
N LEU A 209 -14.11 -3.97 8.89
CA LEU A 209 -13.85 -2.67 8.29
C LEU A 209 -12.56 -2.68 7.46
N GLY A 210 -11.50 -3.32 7.97
CA GLY A 210 -10.25 -3.49 7.25
C GLY A 210 -10.34 -4.42 6.03
N LEU A 211 -11.18 -5.47 6.10
CA LEU A 211 -11.43 -6.36 4.95
C LEU A 211 -12.20 -5.67 3.83
N ALA A 212 -13.09 -4.74 4.17
CA ALA A 212 -13.82 -3.94 3.19
C ALA A 212 -12.92 -2.98 2.41
N ALA A 213 -11.78 -2.54 2.96
CA ALA A 213 -10.92 -1.53 2.37
C ALA A 213 -10.44 -1.90 0.96
N THR A 214 -9.92 -3.12 0.77
CA THR A 214 -9.39 -3.58 -0.52
C THR A 214 -10.50 -3.64 -1.58
N ALA A 215 -11.64 -4.24 -1.25
CA ALA A 215 -12.76 -4.38 -2.18
C ALA A 215 -13.37 -3.00 -2.53
N ALA A 216 -13.56 -2.14 -1.54
CA ALA A 216 -14.08 -0.79 -1.73
C ALA A 216 -13.11 0.08 -2.56
N ALA A 217 -11.79 -0.03 -2.33
CA ALA A 217 -10.79 0.67 -3.12
C ALA A 217 -10.75 0.20 -4.58
N LEU A 218 -10.85 -1.11 -4.84
CA LEU A 218 -10.92 -1.67 -6.19
C LEU A 218 -12.20 -1.25 -6.92
N PHE A 219 -13.34 -1.26 -6.24
CA PHE A 219 -14.61 -0.78 -6.78
C PHE A 219 -14.55 0.71 -7.10
N LEU A 220 -14.06 1.53 -6.16
CA LEU A 220 -13.84 2.98 -6.35
C LEU A 220 -12.91 3.25 -7.54
N THR A 221 -11.83 2.47 -7.67
CA THR A 221 -10.92 2.54 -8.83
C THR A 221 -11.66 2.28 -10.13
N GLY A 222 -12.53 1.27 -10.17
CA GLY A 222 -13.42 0.99 -11.31
C GLY A 222 -14.32 2.17 -11.68
N VAL A 223 -14.98 2.77 -10.68
CA VAL A 223 -15.85 3.95 -10.90
C VAL A 223 -15.03 5.12 -11.47
N ILE A 224 -13.86 5.41 -10.90
CA ILE A 224 -12.97 6.48 -11.39
C ILE A 224 -12.54 6.21 -12.85
N LEU A 225 -12.25 4.96 -13.18
CA LEU A 225 -11.91 4.54 -14.55
C LEU A 225 -13.05 4.74 -15.54
N SER A 226 -14.31 4.62 -15.12
CA SER A 226 -15.45 4.88 -16.03
C SER A 226 -15.60 6.36 -16.43
N ALA A 227 -15.09 7.28 -15.60
CA ALA A 227 -15.16 8.72 -15.83
C ALA A 227 -13.89 9.31 -16.47
N ARG A 228 -12.79 8.55 -16.51
CA ARG A 228 -11.47 9.00 -16.98
C ARG A 228 -11.07 8.29 -18.28
N LYS A 229 -10.44 9.02 -19.21
CA LYS A 229 -9.84 8.41 -20.40
C LYS A 229 -8.50 7.78 -20.02
N LEU A 230 -8.31 6.50 -20.37
CA LEU A 230 -7.01 5.82 -20.25
C LEU A 230 -6.01 6.46 -21.22
N GLN A 231 -4.94 7.02 -20.69
CA GLN A 231 -3.83 7.54 -21.49
C GLN A 231 -2.57 6.77 -21.15
N LEU A 232 -1.97 6.13 -22.14
CA LEU A 232 -0.65 5.53 -22.02
C LEU A 232 0.38 6.64 -22.20
N ASN A 233 1.21 6.86 -21.18
CA ASN A 233 2.27 7.85 -21.20
C ASN A 233 3.60 7.19 -20.86
N ALA A 234 4.71 7.78 -21.28
CA ALA A 234 6.06 7.29 -21.01
C ALA A 234 6.27 7.05 -19.50
N LEU A 235 5.77 7.92 -18.64
CA LEU A 235 5.82 7.74 -17.18
C LEU A 235 5.15 6.45 -16.70
N ILE A 236 3.99 6.09 -17.26
CA ILE A 236 3.24 4.88 -16.90
C ILE A 236 3.97 3.64 -17.43
N ALA A 237 4.49 3.71 -18.66
CA ALA A 237 5.29 2.64 -19.25
C ALA A 237 6.55 2.37 -18.42
N THR A 238 7.32 3.41 -18.09
CA THR A 238 8.52 3.29 -17.24
C THR A 238 8.17 2.78 -15.84
N SER A 239 7.09 3.28 -15.23
CA SER A 239 6.62 2.81 -13.91
C SER A 239 6.26 1.33 -13.92
N THR A 240 5.62 0.86 -15.00
CA THR A 240 5.24 -0.54 -15.19
C THR A 240 6.48 -1.43 -15.35
N ILE A 241 7.44 -1.01 -16.18
CA ILE A 241 8.72 -1.70 -16.36
C ILE A 241 9.49 -1.79 -15.04
N VAL A 242 9.54 -0.69 -14.29
CA VAL A 242 10.25 -0.66 -13.00
C VAL A 242 9.59 -1.61 -12.00
N LYS A 243 8.26 -1.61 -11.91
CA LYS A 243 7.54 -2.52 -11.00
C LYS A 243 7.73 -3.99 -11.35
N LEU A 244 7.65 -4.32 -12.65
CA LEU A 244 7.60 -5.72 -13.10
C LEU A 244 8.97 -6.34 -13.32
N LEU A 245 9.99 -5.54 -13.64
CA LEU A 245 11.34 -6.03 -13.91
C LEU A 245 12.33 -5.51 -12.87
N VAL A 246 12.47 -4.18 -12.76
CA VAL A 246 13.55 -3.59 -11.96
C VAL A 246 13.40 -3.92 -10.47
N GLN A 247 12.20 -3.85 -9.91
CA GLN A 247 11.97 -4.13 -8.49
C GLN A 247 12.29 -5.60 -8.12
N PRO A 248 11.82 -6.62 -8.88
CA PRO A 248 12.27 -8.01 -8.70
C PRO A 248 13.79 -8.18 -8.88
N PHE A 249 14.41 -7.50 -9.85
CA PHE A 249 15.86 -7.55 -10.04
C PHE A 249 16.63 -6.94 -8.85
N ILE A 250 16.15 -5.83 -8.28
CA ILE A 250 16.74 -5.25 -7.07
C ILE A 250 16.63 -6.23 -5.90
N ALA A 251 15.46 -6.84 -5.69
CA ALA A 251 15.28 -7.82 -4.64
C ALA A 251 16.23 -9.02 -4.81
N TRP A 252 16.36 -9.53 -6.04
CA TRP A 252 17.28 -10.61 -6.37
C TRP A 252 18.75 -10.23 -6.17
N ALA A 253 19.15 -9.02 -6.60
CA ALA A 253 20.50 -8.51 -6.39
C ALA A 253 20.83 -8.37 -4.89
N LEU A 254 19.88 -7.91 -4.07
CA LEU A 254 20.05 -7.83 -2.61
C LEU A 254 20.22 -9.22 -1.99
N VAL A 255 19.47 -10.23 -2.45
CA VAL A 255 19.63 -11.63 -2.00
C VAL A 255 21.05 -12.13 -2.31
N MET A 256 21.56 -11.86 -3.50
CA MET A 256 22.93 -12.24 -3.88
C MET A 256 24.00 -11.51 -3.06
N LEU A 257 23.86 -10.19 -2.88
CA LEU A 257 24.82 -9.38 -2.12
C LEU A 257 24.87 -9.73 -0.64
N LEU A 258 23.74 -10.13 -0.06
CA LEU A 258 23.66 -10.53 1.35
C LEU A 258 24.04 -12.00 1.59
N GLY A 259 24.42 -12.76 0.55
CA GLY A 259 24.81 -14.16 0.70
C GLY A 259 23.67 -15.09 1.07
N LEU A 260 22.42 -14.71 0.78
CA LEU A 260 21.20 -15.42 1.19
C LEU A 260 20.77 -16.47 0.16
N HIS A 261 21.70 -17.32 -0.29
CA HIS A 261 21.46 -18.40 -1.27
C HIS A 261 21.39 -19.78 -0.61
#